data_AF-A0A5T1TA98-F1
#
_entry.id   AF-A0A5T1TA98-F1
#
_cell.length_a   1.000
_cell.length_b   1.000
_cell.length_c   1.000
_cell.angle_alpha   90.00
_cell.angle_beta   90.00
_cell.angle_gamma   90.00
#
_symmetry.space_group_name_H-M   'P 1'
#
loop_
_entity.id
_entity.type
_entity.pdbx_description
1 polymer ?
#
loop_
_entity_poly.entity_id
_entity_poly.type
_entity_poly.pdbx_seq_one_letter_code
_entity_poly.pdbx_strand_id
1 'polypeptide(L)'
;IDIDDNDFKKSFSIYSKKATSGNDAKIVKFLLVNIERHLSGGICDEQIATIEHILPSSLNNEKVHKLGNYILLEKKYNQELKDKKFEEKISIYNKSSFKLPRYIADNFKTWDTKSIDQYQNFLAKQALALWKIQ
;
A
#
# COMPACT_ATOMS: atom_id res chain seq x y z
N ILE A 1 9.06 19.23 -16.27
CA ILE A 1 10.16 18.39 -15.75
C ILE A 1 9.78 16.99 -16.14
N ASP A 2 10.35 16.48 -17.23
CA ASP A 2 10.21 15.06 -17.59
C ASP A 2 11.05 14.28 -16.59
N ILE A 3 10.39 13.52 -15.73
CA ILE A 3 11.04 12.59 -14.82
C ILE A 3 11.25 11.33 -15.65
N ASP A 4 12.52 10.92 -15.85
CA ASP A 4 12.84 9.63 -16.48
C ASP A 4 12.14 8.50 -15.70
N ASP A 5 11.62 7.50 -16.42
CA ASP A 5 10.97 6.32 -15.82
C ASP A 5 11.87 5.65 -14.77
N ASN A 6 13.20 5.69 -14.96
CA ASN A 6 14.17 5.18 -13.99
C ASN A 6 14.26 6.05 -12.73
N ASP A 7 14.25 7.38 -12.88
CA ASP A 7 14.29 8.32 -11.75
C ASP A 7 12.99 8.29 -10.94
N PHE A 8 11.84 8.12 -11.61
CA PHE A 8 10.55 7.89 -10.97
C PHE A 8 10.60 6.60 -10.15
N LYS A 9 10.99 5.49 -10.79
CA LYS A 9 11.07 4.19 -10.14
C LYS A 9 12.03 4.19 -8.96
N LYS A 10 13.17 4.87 -9.08
CA LYS A 10 14.14 5.04 -7.99
C LYS A 10 13.54 5.85 -6.85
N SER A 11 12.92 6.99 -7.14
CA SER A 11 12.24 7.84 -6.15
C SER A 11 11.12 7.10 -5.41
N PHE A 12 10.33 6.30 -6.12
CA PHE A 12 9.27 5.49 -5.54
C PHE A 12 9.82 4.33 -4.69
N SER A 13 10.93 3.72 -5.11
CA SER A 13 11.57 2.61 -4.37
C SER A 13 12.06 2.99 -2.97
N ILE A 14 12.37 4.28 -2.77
CA ILE A 14 12.81 4.84 -1.48
C ILE A 14 11.71 5.63 -0.78
N TYR A 15 10.53 5.79 -1.40
CA TYR A 15 9.46 6.61 -0.84
C TYR A 15 9.01 6.04 0.51
N SER A 16 9.03 6.92 1.52
CA SER A 16 8.60 6.61 2.87
C SER A 16 7.97 7.84 3.51
N LYS A 17 6.90 7.61 4.29
CA LYS A 17 6.17 8.62 5.05
C LYS A 17 5.55 7.98 6.27
N LYS A 18 5.61 8.66 7.41
CA LYS A 18 4.95 8.18 8.64
C LYS A 18 3.45 8.47 8.55
N ALA A 19 2.71 7.56 7.92
CA ALA A 19 1.28 7.71 7.66
C ALA A 19 0.40 7.43 8.89
N THR A 20 0.78 7.97 10.06
CA THR A 20 0.01 7.82 11.31
C THR A 20 -1.09 8.87 11.46
N SER A 21 -0.86 10.09 10.97
CA SER A 21 -1.82 11.19 11.00
C SER A 21 -1.37 12.35 10.10
N GLY A 22 -2.24 13.36 9.92
CA GLY A 22 -1.87 14.61 9.26
C GLY A 22 -1.67 14.52 7.76
N ASN A 23 -0.80 15.38 7.22
CA ASN A 23 -0.59 15.54 5.78
C ASN A 23 0.04 14.30 5.14
N ASP A 24 0.97 13.65 5.83
CA ASP A 24 1.65 12.45 5.32
C ASP A 24 0.67 11.29 5.10
N ALA A 25 -0.28 11.09 6.01
CA ALA A 25 -1.35 10.11 5.84
C ALA A 25 -2.27 10.45 4.65
N LYS A 26 -2.56 11.74 4.41
CA LYS A 26 -3.35 12.17 3.25
C LYS A 26 -2.62 11.85 1.93
N ILE A 27 -1.32 12.11 1.86
CA ILE A 27 -0.51 11.82 0.68
C ILE A 27 -0.46 10.30 0.43
N VAL A 28 -0.17 9.49 1.46
CA VAL A 28 -0.15 8.03 1.34
C VAL A 28 -1.52 7.49 0.89
N LYS A 29 -2.62 7.97 1.49
CA LYS A 29 -3.97 7.57 1.08
C LYS A 29 -4.22 7.94 -0.39
N PHE A 30 -3.85 9.16 -0.79
CA PHE A 30 -4.00 9.62 -2.17
C PHE A 30 -3.26 8.71 -3.17
N LEU A 31 -2.00 8.37 -2.89
CA LEU A 31 -1.21 7.47 -3.75
C LEU A 31 -1.88 6.09 -3.87
N LEU A 32 -2.29 5.51 -2.74
CA LEU A 32 -2.91 4.18 -2.72
C LEU A 32 -4.29 4.17 -3.41
N VAL A 33 -5.11 5.19 -3.22
CA VAL A 33 -6.42 5.33 -3.91
C VAL A 33 -6.26 5.37 -5.42
N ASN A 34 -5.28 6.13 -5.91
CA ASN A 34 -5.02 6.24 -7.33
C ASN A 34 -4.55 4.91 -7.94
N ILE A 35 -3.63 4.21 -7.26
CA ILE A 35 -3.19 2.88 -7.69
C ILE A 35 -4.32 1.84 -7.61
N GLU A 36 -5.13 1.89 -6.55
CA GLU A 36 -6.29 1.01 -6.38
C GLU A 36 -7.30 1.20 -7.52
N ARG A 37 -7.65 2.45 -7.85
CA ARG A 37 -8.49 2.79 -9.01
C ARG A 37 -7.89 2.29 -10.31
N HIS A 38 -6.59 2.46 -10.51
CA HIS A 38 -5.91 1.96 -11.71
C HIS A 38 -6.10 0.45 -11.87
N LEU A 39 -5.90 -0.32 -10.78
CA LEU A 39 -6.01 -1.78 -10.79
C LEU A 39 -7.45 -2.30 -10.90
N SER A 40 -8.44 -1.49 -10.50
CA SER A 40 -9.85 -1.88 -10.48
C SER A 40 -10.67 -1.36 -11.66
N GLY A 41 -10.06 -0.57 -12.56
CA GLY A 41 -10.79 0.08 -13.66
C GLY A 41 -11.61 1.29 -13.22
N GLY A 42 -11.15 2.01 -12.19
CA GLY A 42 -11.74 3.25 -11.67
C GLY A 42 -12.53 3.10 -10.36
N ILE A 43 -12.73 1.87 -9.88
CA ILE A 43 -13.57 1.55 -8.72
C ILE A 43 -12.75 1.67 -7.43
N CYS A 44 -13.07 2.62 -6.57
CA CYS A 44 -12.55 2.69 -5.21
C CYS A 44 -13.50 3.53 -4.34
N ASP A 45 -14.16 2.89 -3.37
CA ASP A 45 -14.98 3.60 -2.39
C ASP A 45 -14.09 4.23 -1.30
N GLU A 46 -13.77 5.50 -1.49
CA GLU A 46 -12.93 6.26 -0.57
C GLU A 46 -13.57 6.52 0.81
N GLN A 47 -14.91 6.40 0.92
CA GLN A 47 -15.65 6.66 2.15
C GLN A 47 -15.36 5.57 3.19
N ILE A 48 -15.22 4.34 2.73
CA ILE A 48 -14.90 3.19 3.58
C ILE A 48 -13.39 2.90 3.64
N ALA A 49 -12.59 3.49 2.75
CA ALA A 49 -11.15 3.24 2.67
C ALA A 49 -10.36 3.89 3.83
N THR A 50 -9.60 3.08 4.55
CA THR A 50 -8.61 3.50 5.54
C THR A 50 -7.22 2.96 5.18
N ILE A 51 -6.16 3.54 5.76
CA ILE A 51 -4.79 3.01 5.61
C ILE A 51 -4.59 1.91 6.64
N GLU A 52 -4.22 0.72 6.19
CA GLU A 52 -3.76 -0.38 7.04
C GLU A 52 -2.23 -0.47 7.04
N HIS A 53 -1.65 -0.68 8.23
CA HIS A 53 -0.22 -0.96 8.40
C HIS A 53 -0.04 -2.48 8.42
N ILE A 54 0.59 -3.05 7.38
CA ILE A 54 0.70 -4.52 7.32
C ILE A 54 1.62 -5.03 8.44
N LEU A 55 2.85 -4.50 8.52
CA LEU A 55 3.71 -4.64 9.71
C LEU A 55 3.48 -3.49 10.69
N PRO A 56 3.36 -3.77 12.00
CA PRO A 56 3.22 -2.75 13.03
C PRO A 56 4.41 -1.77 13.07
N SER A 57 4.13 -0.50 13.35
CA SER A 57 5.17 0.54 13.49
C SER A 57 6.03 0.41 14.75
N SER A 58 5.68 -0.48 15.68
CA SER A 58 6.45 -0.77 16.90
C SER A 58 7.74 -1.53 16.63
N LEU A 59 7.88 -2.12 15.44
CA LEU A 59 9.12 -2.74 15.00
C LEU A 59 10.11 -1.65 14.62
N ASN A 60 11.26 -1.60 15.31
CA ASN A 60 12.30 -0.59 15.11
C ASN A 60 13.07 -0.82 13.79
N ASN A 61 12.37 -0.62 12.67
CA ASN A 61 12.90 -0.85 11.33
C ASN A 61 12.48 0.30 10.42
N GLU A 62 13.45 0.96 9.78
CA GLU A 62 13.19 2.11 8.89
C GLU A 62 12.21 1.81 7.76
N LYS A 63 12.07 0.54 7.36
CA LYS A 63 11.17 0.12 6.28
C LYS A 63 9.69 0.12 6.68
N VAL A 64 9.33 0.24 7.96
CA VAL A 64 7.91 0.29 8.39
C VAL A 64 7.15 1.50 7.86
N HIS A 65 7.87 2.55 7.47
CA HIS A 65 7.32 3.78 6.90
C HIS A 65 7.31 3.82 5.37
N LYS A 66 7.78 2.76 4.71
CA LYS A 66 7.71 2.65 3.25
C LYS A 66 6.24 2.55 2.80
N LEU A 67 5.93 3.09 1.63
CA LEU A 67 4.60 2.94 1.04
C LEU A 67 4.25 1.47 0.81
N GLY A 68 5.25 0.64 0.50
CA GLY A 68 5.11 -0.81 0.44
C GLY A 68 4.78 -1.49 1.77
N ASN A 69 4.56 -0.77 2.88
CA ASN A 69 3.99 -1.33 4.11
C ASN A 69 2.53 -0.90 4.34
N TYR A 70 1.94 -0.18 3.38
CA TYR A 70 0.59 0.37 3.46
C TYR A 70 -0.32 -0.17 2.36
N ILE A 71 -1.57 -0.43 2.73
CA ILE A 71 -2.66 -0.75 1.80
C ILE A 71 -3.92 0.03 2.16
N LEU A 72 -4.83 0.15 1.20
CA LEU A 72 -6.21 0.49 1.53
C LEU A 72 -6.90 -0.74 2.10
N LEU A 73 -7.72 -0.54 3.11
CA LEU A 73 -8.58 -1.55 3.67
C LEU A 73 -9.90 -0.90 4.11
N GLU A 74 -11.00 -1.65 4.02
CA GLU A 74 -12.28 -1.16 4.51
C GLU A 74 -12.23 -0.97 6.03
N LYS A 75 -12.80 0.15 6.51
CA LYS A 75 -12.82 0.52 7.94
C LYS A 75 -13.23 -0.64 8.85
N LYS A 76 -14.25 -1.42 8.46
CA LYS A 76 -14.73 -2.59 9.21
C LYS A 76 -13.64 -3.66 9.42
N TYR A 77 -12.85 -3.94 8.38
CA TYR A 77 -11.80 -4.94 8.40
C TYR A 77 -10.54 -4.43 9.11
N ASN A 78 -10.21 -3.15 8.91
CA ASN A 78 -9.10 -2.52 9.62
C ASN A 78 -9.34 -2.51 11.16
N GLN A 79 -10.57 -2.21 11.59
CA GLN A 79 -10.98 -2.30 13.00
C GLN A 79 -10.94 -3.73 13.57
N GLU A 80 -11.19 -4.75 12.74
CA GLU A 80 -11.13 -6.17 13.13
C GLU A 80 -9.69 -6.66 13.26
N LEU A 81 -8.76 -6.17 12.42
CA LEU A 81 -7.38 -6.63 12.39
C LEU A 81 -6.54 -6.08 13.54
N LYS A 82 -6.62 -4.79 13.85
CA LYS A 82 -5.76 -4.15 14.87
C LYS A 82 -4.30 -4.65 14.76
N ASP A 83 -3.75 -5.23 15.83
CA ASP A 83 -2.36 -5.71 15.92
C ASP A 83 -2.21 -7.22 15.62
N LYS A 84 -3.17 -7.84 14.92
CA LYS A 84 -3.09 -9.25 14.51
C LYS A 84 -1.84 -9.51 13.66
N LYS A 85 -1.36 -10.75 13.68
CA LYS A 85 -0.21 -11.15 12.87
C LYS A 85 -0.60 -11.27 11.40
N PHE A 86 0.39 -11.15 10.51
CA PHE A 86 0.16 -11.14 9.07
C PHE A 86 -0.61 -12.38 8.58
N GLU A 87 -0.33 -13.55 9.14
CA GLU A 87 -0.99 -14.81 8.79
C GLU A 87 -2.51 -14.74 8.98
N GLU A 88 -2.96 -14.01 10.00
CA GLU A 88 -4.38 -13.77 10.25
C GLU A 88 -4.94 -12.71 9.29
N LYS A 89 -4.14 -11.69 8.95
CA LYS A 89 -4.51 -10.60 8.04
C LYS A 89 -4.85 -11.10 6.64
N ILE A 90 -4.13 -12.09 6.12
CA ILE A 90 -4.35 -12.69 4.78
C ILE A 90 -5.82 -13.12 4.61
N SER A 91 -6.40 -13.77 5.62
CA SER A 91 -7.79 -14.26 5.56
C SER A 91 -8.82 -13.14 5.41
N ILE A 92 -8.52 -11.96 5.95
CA ILE A 92 -9.37 -10.76 5.86
C ILE A 92 -9.11 -10.04 4.53
N TYR A 93 -7.85 -9.94 4.12
CA TYR A 93 -7.47 -9.34 2.84
C TYR A 93 -8.13 -10.03 1.65
N ASN A 94 -8.29 -11.36 1.69
CA ASN A 94 -9.04 -12.13 0.69
C ASN A 94 -10.53 -11.75 0.60
N LYS A 95 -11.12 -11.25 1.69
CA LYS A 95 -12.53 -10.81 1.73
C LYS A 95 -12.70 -9.35 1.29
N SER A 96 -11.60 -8.60 1.15
CA SER A 96 -11.65 -7.19 0.76
C SER A 96 -12.20 -7.03 -0.65
N SER A 97 -12.97 -5.97 -0.84
CA SER A 97 -13.42 -5.47 -2.14
C SER A 97 -12.31 -4.73 -2.88
N PHE A 98 -11.24 -4.30 -2.21
CA PHE A 98 -10.06 -3.67 -2.80
C PHE A 98 -9.08 -4.70 -3.40
N LYS A 99 -8.44 -4.34 -4.51
CA LYS A 99 -7.47 -5.13 -5.29
C LYS A 99 -6.14 -5.24 -4.58
N LEU A 100 -5.65 -4.18 -3.92
CA LEU A 100 -4.36 -4.22 -3.22
C LEU A 100 -4.33 -5.26 -2.09
N PRO A 101 -5.31 -5.33 -1.15
CA PRO A 101 -5.36 -6.40 -0.16
C PRO A 101 -5.37 -7.80 -0.79
N ARG A 102 -6.21 -8.04 -1.81
CA ARG A 102 -6.26 -9.33 -2.50
C ARG A 102 -4.93 -9.69 -3.16
N TYR A 103 -4.28 -8.73 -3.81
CA TYR A 103 -2.94 -8.93 -4.37
C TYR A 103 -1.93 -9.36 -3.29
N ILE A 104 -1.97 -8.75 -2.10
CA ILE A 104 -1.12 -9.19 -0.99
C ILE A 104 -1.44 -10.63 -0.57
N ALA A 105 -2.72 -10.94 -0.38
CA ALA A 105 -3.17 -12.26 0.06
C ALA A 105 -2.81 -13.38 -0.93
N ASP A 106 -2.86 -13.09 -2.23
CA ASP A 106 -2.57 -14.06 -3.30
C ASP A 106 -1.06 -14.29 -3.50
N ASN A 107 -0.22 -13.29 -3.23
CA ASN A 107 1.20 -13.30 -3.63
C ASN A 107 2.19 -13.45 -2.46
N PHE A 108 1.74 -13.30 -1.21
CA PHE A 108 2.61 -13.30 -0.03
C PHE A 108 2.11 -14.25 1.05
N LYS A 109 3.01 -15.08 1.57
CA LYS A 109 2.75 -16.00 2.70
C LYS A 109 3.26 -15.46 4.04
N THR A 110 4.28 -14.61 3.98
CA THR A 110 4.90 -13.93 5.12
C THR A 110 5.05 -12.46 4.77
N TRP A 111 5.16 -11.61 5.79
CA TRP A 111 5.41 -10.18 5.59
C TRP A 111 6.61 -9.74 6.38
N ASP A 112 7.70 -9.50 5.66
CA ASP A 112 8.99 -9.07 6.16
C ASP A 112 9.50 -7.87 5.35
N THR A 113 10.73 -7.42 5.65
CA THR A 113 11.35 -6.30 4.96
C THR A 113 11.54 -6.54 3.45
N LYS A 114 11.75 -7.80 3.05
CA LYS A 114 11.87 -8.18 1.63
C LYS A 114 10.53 -8.08 0.93
N SER A 115 9.46 -8.50 1.60
CA SER A 115 8.08 -8.42 1.13
C SER A 115 7.64 -6.97 0.91
N ILE A 116 7.99 -6.08 1.85
CA ILE A 116 7.80 -4.63 1.72
C ILE A 116 8.48 -4.09 0.45
N ASP A 117 9.74 -4.45 0.20
CA ASP A 117 10.45 -3.97 -0.99
C ASP A 117 9.86 -4.54 -2.28
N GLN A 118 9.45 -5.81 -2.30
CA GLN A 118 8.78 -6.43 -3.44
C GLN A 118 7.46 -5.76 -3.76
N TYR A 119 6.63 -5.48 -2.75
CA TYR A 119 5.37 -4.80 -2.94
C TYR A 119 5.54 -3.31 -3.29
N GLN A 120 6.53 -2.62 -2.72
CA GLN A 120 6.87 -1.25 -3.13
C GLN A 120 7.27 -1.19 -4.61
N ASN A 121 8.04 -2.17 -5.10
CA ASN A 121 8.38 -2.27 -6.52
C ASN A 121 7.15 -2.54 -7.39
N PHE A 122 6.18 -3.34 -6.90
CA PHE A 122 4.90 -3.51 -7.58
C PHE A 122 4.13 -2.18 -7.67
N LEU A 123 3.99 -1.46 -6.56
CA LEU A 123 3.33 -0.15 -6.53
C LEU A 123 4.01 0.85 -7.46
N ALA A 124 5.35 0.87 -7.51
CA ALA A 124 6.11 1.73 -8.43
C ALA A 124 5.77 1.46 -9.90
N LYS A 125 5.59 0.18 -10.28
CA LYS A 125 5.19 -0.18 -11.64
C LYS A 125 3.77 0.30 -11.97
N GLN A 126 2.83 0.15 -11.04
CA GLN A 126 1.45 0.61 -11.23
C GLN A 126 1.39 2.14 -11.30
N ALA A 127 2.12 2.81 -10.42
CA ALA A 127 2.25 4.25 -10.39
C ALA A 127 2.84 4.81 -11.70
N LEU A 128 3.88 4.15 -12.23
CA LEU A 128 4.45 4.52 -13.53
C LEU A 128 3.42 4.35 -14.64
N ALA A 129 2.72 3.22 -14.70
CA ALA A 129 1.67 2.98 -15.71
C ALA A 129 0.52 4.00 -15.62
N LEU A 130 0.17 4.44 -14.41
CA LEU A 130 -0.89 5.42 -14.16
C LEU A 130 -0.48 6.86 -14.54
N TRP A 131 0.73 7.29 -14.17
CA TRP A 131 1.18 8.67 -14.28
C TRP A 131 2.18 8.91 -15.41
N LYS A 132 2.30 7.98 -16.37
CA LYS A 132 3.07 8.25 -17.58
C LYS A 132 2.63 9.59 -18.17
N ILE A 133 3.55 10.55 -18.09
CA ILE A 133 3.47 11.84 -18.74
C ILE A 133 3.64 11.53 -20.22
N GLN A 134 2.57 11.68 -21.00
CA GLN A 134 2.68 11.81 -22.46
C GLN A 134 3.12 13.22 -22.80
#